data_AF-A0A938FTE8-F1
#
_entry.id   AF-A0A938FTE8-F1
#
_cell.length_a   1.000
_cell.length_b   1.000
_cell.length_c   1.000
_cell.angle_alpha   90.00
_cell.angle_beta   90.00
_cell.angle_gamma   90.00
#
_symmetry.space_group_name_H-M   'P 1'
#
loop_
_entity.id
_entity.type
_entity.pdbx_description
1 polymer ?
#
loop_
_entity_poly.entity_id
_entity_poly.type
_entity_poly.pdbx_seq_one_letter_code
_entity_poly.pdbx_strand_id
1 'polypeptide(L)'
;MASTWNGLQAERLVEDGALLRSAAEALADPFEPALCDQYARLFSEAIGRVLPELDPGRLLERYQRIRQPNEFRGEARSVFVLSRVTLGADVAVTSVLLDAAKRRFPGAELVLAGPRKNWELFAGDGRVGHLPVVFPRAGLREQLALWPQLCESLSTPDAIVIDPDSRISQLGLLPLGAEERYLFFESRAYGGLGAGSLPELARRWAAGTLGVPDARPYVALAGSAPAGRRPLISVSLGVGENPAKRIPDPFERELLQALARRDARIWIDRGPGGEEAARVDRAIEGLNVRAWNGPFAGFAAVIAASDLYVGYDSAGQHVAAACGTPLVSVFAGFRSPRAFERWRPSGRGAAQVVRVEHPDPREVLAQVLEAIDNIRL
;
A
#
# COMPACT_ATOMS: atom_id res chain seq x y z
N MET A 1 12.64 11.24 -20.37
CA MET A 1 11.79 11.96 -21.33
C MET A 1 10.34 11.62 -21.01
N ALA A 2 9.61 12.52 -20.34
CA ALA A 2 8.19 12.32 -20.09
C ALA A 2 7.46 12.44 -21.42
N SER A 3 6.96 11.31 -21.95
CA SER A 3 6.04 11.33 -23.08
C SER A 3 4.84 12.19 -22.70
N THR A 4 4.58 13.26 -23.43
CA THR A 4 3.35 14.05 -23.28
C THR A 4 2.17 13.15 -23.59
N TRP A 5 1.42 12.78 -22.55
CA TRP A 5 0.24 11.95 -22.73
C TRP A 5 -0.89 12.79 -23.35
N ASN A 6 -1.50 12.35 -24.46
CA ASN A 6 -2.50 13.11 -25.24
C ASN A 6 -3.82 12.34 -25.45
N GLY A 7 -4.84 13.00 -26.02
CA GLY A 7 -6.19 12.45 -26.18
C GLY A 7 -6.30 11.17 -27.03
N LEU A 8 -5.37 10.92 -27.97
CA LEU A 8 -5.31 9.67 -28.75
C LEU A 8 -4.93 8.46 -27.90
N GLN A 9 -4.29 8.67 -26.75
CA GLN A 9 -3.95 7.59 -25.83
C GLN A 9 -5.11 7.23 -24.91
N ALA A 10 -6.07 8.13 -24.68
CA ALA A 10 -7.26 7.85 -23.86
C ALA A 10 -8.09 6.68 -24.42
N GLU A 11 -8.30 6.63 -25.75
CA GLU A 11 -8.99 5.52 -26.40
C GLU A 11 -8.29 4.19 -26.18
N ARG A 12 -6.96 4.18 -26.36
CA ARG A 12 -6.15 2.97 -26.18
C ARG A 12 -6.12 2.49 -24.73
N LEU A 13 -6.19 3.40 -23.74
CA LEU A 13 -6.23 3.05 -22.32
C LEU A 13 -7.50 2.29 -21.92
N VAL A 14 -8.62 2.52 -22.63
CA VAL A 14 -9.89 1.86 -22.34
C VAL A 14 -9.82 0.36 -22.62
N GLU A 15 -9.13 -0.03 -23.70
CA GLU A 15 -9.12 -1.40 -24.21
C GLU A 15 -7.83 -2.16 -23.85
N ASP A 16 -6.71 -1.46 -23.65
CA ASP A 16 -5.41 -2.07 -23.34
C ASP A 16 -5.07 -1.96 -21.84
N GLY A 17 -5.35 -3.04 -21.10
CA GLY A 17 -5.04 -3.14 -19.68
C GLY A 17 -3.54 -3.06 -19.35
N ALA A 18 -2.63 -3.39 -20.28
CA ALA A 18 -1.19 -3.25 -20.07
C ALA A 18 -0.76 -1.79 -20.21
N LEU A 19 -1.29 -1.09 -21.22
CA LEU A 19 -1.08 0.35 -21.39
C LEU A 19 -1.66 1.13 -20.21
N LEU A 20 -2.85 0.75 -19.73
CA LEU A 20 -3.48 1.33 -18.54
C LEU A 20 -2.55 1.27 -17.32
N ARG A 21 -2.00 0.08 -17.04
CA ARG A 21 -1.07 -0.10 -15.93
C ARG A 21 0.19 0.74 -16.10
N SER A 22 0.81 0.68 -17.29
CA SER A 22 2.01 1.44 -17.61
C SER A 22 1.82 2.95 -17.44
N ALA A 23 0.70 3.50 -17.95
CA ALA A 23 0.37 4.91 -17.82
C ALA A 23 0.09 5.29 -16.36
N ALA A 24 -0.69 4.49 -15.64
CA ALA A 24 -0.96 4.73 -14.22
C ALA A 24 0.32 4.71 -13.39
N GLU A 25 1.21 3.73 -13.57
CA GLU A 25 2.49 3.65 -12.89
C GLU A 25 3.40 4.85 -13.24
N ALA A 26 3.51 5.19 -14.53
CA ALA A 26 4.36 6.29 -14.99
C ALA A 26 3.93 7.66 -14.42
N LEU A 27 2.63 7.86 -14.18
CA LEU A 27 2.08 9.11 -13.69
C LEU A 27 1.88 9.14 -12.17
N ALA A 28 1.68 8.00 -11.52
CA ALA A 28 1.41 7.92 -10.08
C ALA A 28 2.64 7.60 -9.24
N ASP A 29 3.48 6.66 -9.67
CA ASP A 29 4.55 6.10 -8.84
C ASP A 29 5.78 7.00 -8.67
N PRO A 30 6.04 8.03 -9.51
CA PRO A 30 7.09 9.00 -9.21
C PRO A 30 6.76 9.95 -8.04
N PHE A 31 5.48 10.03 -7.64
CA PHE A 31 4.95 10.97 -6.64
C PHE A 31 5.12 12.46 -7.01
N GLU A 32 5.23 12.82 -8.29
CA GLU A 32 5.40 14.22 -8.68
C GLU A 32 4.04 14.96 -8.79
N PRO A 33 3.85 16.11 -8.10
CA PRO A 33 2.57 16.83 -8.11
C PRO A 33 2.07 17.19 -9.51
N ALA A 34 2.98 17.58 -10.40
CA ALA A 34 2.64 17.92 -11.79
C ALA A 34 2.12 16.71 -12.59
N LEU A 35 2.52 15.49 -12.25
CA LEU A 35 2.01 14.28 -12.90
C LEU A 35 0.60 13.92 -12.43
N CYS A 36 0.16 14.39 -11.26
CA CYS A 36 -1.21 14.22 -10.80
C CYS A 36 -2.20 14.98 -11.71
N ASP A 37 -1.85 16.18 -12.16
CA ASP A 37 -2.68 16.93 -13.11
C ASP A 37 -2.71 16.28 -14.50
N GLN A 38 -1.59 15.68 -14.92
CA GLN A 38 -1.54 14.90 -16.17
C GLN A 38 -2.40 13.64 -16.08
N TYR A 39 -2.31 12.91 -14.97
CA TYR A 39 -3.18 11.77 -14.67
C TYR A 39 -4.65 12.20 -14.71
N ALA A 40 -5.01 13.25 -13.98
CA ALA A 40 -6.39 13.71 -13.90
C ALA A 40 -6.97 14.10 -15.28
N ARG A 41 -6.20 14.82 -16.12
CA ARG A 41 -6.61 15.15 -17.48
C ARG A 41 -6.82 13.90 -18.34
N LEU A 42 -5.82 13.02 -18.40
CA LEU A 42 -5.85 11.83 -19.24
C LEU A 42 -6.98 10.87 -18.85
N PHE A 43 -7.13 10.62 -17.55
CA PHE A 43 -8.10 9.65 -17.05
C PHE A 43 -9.52 10.22 -17.01
N SER A 44 -9.72 11.53 -16.84
CA SER A 44 -11.07 12.13 -16.98
C SER A 44 -11.62 11.93 -18.40
N GLU A 45 -10.79 12.13 -19.42
CA GLU A 45 -11.15 11.85 -20.82
C GLU A 45 -11.46 10.37 -21.05
N ALA A 46 -10.62 9.47 -20.53
CA ALA A 46 -10.83 8.03 -20.67
C ALA A 46 -12.10 7.56 -19.92
N ILE A 47 -12.39 8.13 -18.75
CA ILE A 47 -13.60 7.84 -17.97
C ILE A 47 -14.85 8.29 -18.74
N GLY A 48 -14.90 9.54 -19.23
CA GLY A 48 -16.07 10.05 -19.96
C GLY A 48 -16.38 9.28 -21.26
N ARG A 49 -15.39 8.60 -21.84
CA ARG A 49 -15.60 7.68 -22.98
C ARG A 49 -16.26 6.36 -22.58
N VAL A 50 -16.01 5.88 -21.37
CA VAL A 50 -16.60 4.63 -20.86
C VAL A 50 -17.95 4.89 -20.20
N LEU A 51 -18.09 6.01 -19.50
CA LEU A 51 -19.26 6.47 -18.76
C LEU A 51 -19.67 7.85 -19.30
N PRO A 52 -20.44 7.92 -20.42
CA PRO A 52 -20.81 9.18 -21.07
C PRO A 52 -21.61 10.15 -20.19
N GLU A 53 -22.20 9.67 -19.11
CA GLU A 53 -22.87 10.47 -18.08
C GLU A 53 -21.90 11.31 -17.23
N LEU A 54 -20.61 10.98 -17.24
CA LEU A 54 -19.55 11.69 -16.53
C LEU A 54 -18.76 12.60 -17.48
N ASP A 55 -19.12 13.88 -17.49
CA ASP A 55 -18.40 14.89 -18.27
C ASP A 55 -16.93 15.04 -17.80
N PRO A 56 -15.92 14.88 -18.68
CA PRO A 56 -14.51 14.98 -18.32
C PRO A 56 -14.11 16.32 -17.68
N GLY A 57 -14.68 17.43 -18.17
CA GLY A 57 -14.40 18.76 -17.63
C GLY A 57 -14.87 18.88 -16.18
N ARG A 58 -16.09 18.45 -15.89
CA ARG A 58 -16.66 18.42 -14.54
C ARG A 58 -15.91 17.48 -13.60
N LEU A 59 -15.42 16.32 -14.09
CA LEU A 59 -14.57 15.43 -13.31
C LEU A 59 -13.28 16.13 -12.89
N LEU A 60 -12.63 16.83 -13.81
CA LEU A 60 -11.39 17.56 -13.54
C LEU A 60 -11.62 18.73 -12.57
N GLU A 61 -12.69 19.50 -12.74
CA GLU A 61 -13.06 20.58 -11.82
C GLU A 61 -13.33 20.05 -10.40
N ARG A 62 -14.08 18.94 -10.29
CA ARG A 62 -14.32 18.26 -9.02
C ARG A 62 -13.00 17.82 -8.38
N TYR A 63 -12.14 17.16 -9.14
CA TYR A 63 -10.83 16.71 -8.67
C TYR A 63 -10.01 17.84 -8.06
N GLN A 64 -9.97 19.01 -8.72
CA GLN A 64 -9.23 20.17 -8.23
C GLN A 64 -9.79 20.74 -6.91
N ARG A 65 -11.10 20.59 -6.66
CA ARG A 65 -11.71 20.99 -5.38
C ARG A 65 -11.41 19.99 -4.27
N ILE A 66 -11.68 18.70 -4.49
CA ILE A 66 -11.57 17.68 -3.42
C ILE A 66 -10.13 17.45 -2.95
N ARG A 67 -9.13 17.68 -3.81
CA ARG A 67 -7.70 17.50 -3.45
C ARG A 67 -7.18 18.56 -2.49
N GLN A 68 -7.92 19.65 -2.29
CA GLN A 68 -7.58 20.67 -1.31
C GLN A 68 -7.98 20.16 0.08
N PRO A 69 -7.00 19.87 0.97
CA PRO A 69 -7.30 19.36 2.30
C PRO A 69 -8.06 20.41 3.10
N ASN A 70 -9.23 20.04 3.61
CA ASN A 70 -10.04 20.87 4.48
C ASN A 70 -10.37 20.12 5.77
N GLU A 71 -10.57 20.87 6.85
CA GLU A 71 -11.09 20.33 8.10
C GLU A 71 -12.54 19.88 7.89
N PHE A 72 -12.85 18.62 8.22
CA PHE A 72 -14.22 18.14 8.19
C PHE A 72 -14.97 18.54 9.46
N ARG A 73 -15.98 19.39 9.29
CA ARG A 73 -16.87 19.86 10.37
C ARG A 73 -18.24 19.21 10.22
N GLY A 74 -18.45 18.12 10.92
CA GLY A 74 -19.72 17.41 10.92
C GLY A 74 -19.67 16.12 11.72
N GLU A 75 -20.82 15.46 11.79
CA GLU A 75 -20.99 14.11 12.33
C GLU A 75 -21.18 13.13 11.17
N ALA A 76 -20.84 11.86 11.41
CA ALA A 76 -21.04 10.78 10.45
C ALA A 76 -21.72 9.60 11.15
N ARG A 77 -22.70 8.98 10.48
CA ARG A 77 -23.31 7.72 10.95
C ARG A 77 -22.56 6.51 10.43
N SER A 78 -22.08 6.61 9.19
CA SER A 78 -21.27 5.59 8.52
C SER A 78 -20.03 6.25 7.92
N VAL A 79 -18.89 5.59 8.06
CA VAL A 79 -17.60 6.02 7.53
C VAL A 79 -17.06 4.90 6.66
N PHE A 80 -16.95 5.13 5.37
CA PHE A 80 -16.33 4.21 4.45
C PHE A 80 -14.90 4.67 4.16
N VAL A 81 -13.91 3.84 4.45
CA VAL A 81 -12.53 4.09 4.04
C VAL A 81 -12.24 3.20 2.83
N LEU A 82 -11.82 3.79 1.71
CA LEU A 82 -11.50 3.01 0.52
C LEU A 82 -10.14 2.33 0.69
N SER A 83 -10.05 1.05 0.38
CA SER A 83 -8.77 0.35 0.27
C SER A 83 -7.99 0.89 -0.92
N ARG A 84 -6.68 1.00 -0.78
CA ARG A 84 -5.73 1.26 -1.86
C ARG A 84 -5.44 0.04 -2.75
N VAL A 85 -6.13 -1.08 -2.52
CA VAL A 85 -6.03 -2.39 -3.18
C VAL A 85 -4.69 -3.11 -3.06
N THR A 86 -3.63 -2.43 -2.60
CA THR A 86 -2.32 -3.02 -2.32
C THR A 86 -2.09 -3.14 -0.81
N LEU A 87 -1.62 -4.32 -0.37
CA LEU A 87 -1.52 -4.66 1.05
C LEU A 87 -0.61 -3.68 1.82
N GLY A 88 0.58 -3.40 1.28
CA GLY A 88 1.53 -2.47 1.92
C GLY A 88 0.99 -1.05 2.04
N ALA A 89 0.27 -0.56 1.02
CA ALA A 89 -0.32 0.77 1.05
C ALA A 89 -1.49 0.86 2.04
N ASP A 90 -2.26 -0.22 2.19
CA ASP A 90 -3.32 -0.24 3.20
C ASP A 90 -2.75 -0.23 4.61
N VAL A 91 -1.65 -0.93 4.88
CA VAL A 91 -0.96 -0.83 6.17
C VAL A 91 -0.34 0.55 6.36
N ALA A 92 0.36 1.09 5.36
CA ALA A 92 1.11 2.34 5.49
C ALA A 92 0.21 3.59 5.54
N VAL A 93 -0.92 3.59 4.81
CA VAL A 93 -1.76 4.78 4.59
C VAL A 93 -3.17 4.55 5.12
N THR A 94 -3.88 3.57 4.56
CA THR A 94 -5.31 3.35 4.84
C THR A 94 -5.54 3.08 6.33
N SER A 95 -4.65 2.35 7.00
CA SER A 95 -4.75 2.07 8.43
C SER A 95 -4.57 3.32 9.30
N VAL A 96 -3.77 4.30 8.87
CA VAL A 96 -3.66 5.60 9.55
C VAL A 96 -5.01 6.32 9.50
N LEU A 97 -5.67 6.28 8.34
CA LEU A 97 -6.98 6.91 8.18
C LEU A 97 -8.10 6.13 8.89
N LEU A 98 -8.01 4.80 8.96
CA LEU A 98 -8.88 3.98 9.81
C LEU A 98 -8.72 4.34 11.29
N ASP A 99 -7.48 4.46 11.78
CA ASP A 99 -7.19 4.85 13.17
C ASP A 99 -7.75 6.25 13.49
N ALA A 100 -7.55 7.21 12.59
CA ALA A 100 -8.12 8.55 12.71
C ALA A 100 -9.65 8.54 12.69
N ALA A 101 -10.26 7.81 11.75
CA ALA A 101 -11.72 7.72 11.61
C ALA A 101 -12.37 7.10 12.85
N LYS A 102 -11.81 6.00 13.39
CA LYS A 102 -12.29 5.36 14.63
C LYS A 102 -12.36 6.34 15.80
N ARG A 103 -11.34 7.18 15.93
CA ARG A 103 -11.20 8.14 17.03
C ARG A 103 -12.07 9.37 16.84
N ARG A 104 -12.19 9.85 15.60
CA ARG A 104 -13.01 11.03 15.27
C ARG A 104 -14.52 10.73 15.33
N PHE A 105 -14.91 9.50 14.98
CA PHE A 105 -16.31 9.07 14.91
C PHE A 105 -16.53 7.77 15.73
N PRO A 106 -16.44 7.83 17.07
CA PRO A 106 -16.55 6.64 17.91
C PRO A 106 -17.92 5.96 17.86
N GLY A 107 -18.98 6.71 17.50
CA GLY A 107 -20.33 6.18 17.35
C GLY A 107 -20.69 5.72 15.93
N ALA A 108 -19.86 6.02 14.92
CA ALA A 108 -20.15 5.66 13.54
C ALA A 108 -19.85 4.18 13.28
N GLU A 109 -20.57 3.60 12.33
CA GLU A 109 -20.18 2.37 11.66
C GLU A 109 -18.96 2.67 10.77
N LEU A 110 -17.87 1.94 10.96
CA LEU A 110 -16.65 2.12 10.18
C LEU A 110 -16.42 0.89 9.31
N VAL A 111 -16.29 1.10 7.99
CA VAL A 111 -16.22 0.04 7.00
C VAL A 111 -15.02 0.27 6.08
N LEU A 112 -14.17 -0.75 5.93
CA LEU A 112 -13.17 -0.77 4.86
C LEU A 112 -13.82 -1.29 3.58
N ALA A 113 -13.84 -0.48 2.52
CA ALA A 113 -14.31 -0.88 1.20
C ALA A 113 -13.15 -1.35 0.32
N GLY A 114 -13.04 -2.66 0.08
CA GLY A 114 -11.87 -3.19 -0.62
C GLY A 114 -11.83 -4.71 -0.79
N PRO A 115 -10.77 -5.24 -1.41
CA PRO A 115 -10.58 -6.69 -1.53
C PRO A 115 -10.48 -7.36 -0.16
N ARG A 116 -11.04 -8.58 -0.02
CA ARG A 116 -11.05 -9.34 1.23
C ARG A 116 -9.65 -9.50 1.85
N LYS A 117 -8.65 -9.86 1.04
CA LYS A 117 -7.26 -10.03 1.49
C LYS A 117 -6.66 -8.77 2.15
N ASN A 118 -7.16 -7.58 1.82
CA ASN A 118 -6.72 -6.32 2.41
C ASN A 118 -7.41 -6.09 3.76
N TRP A 119 -8.72 -6.37 3.85
CA TRP A 119 -9.46 -6.33 5.11
C TRP A 119 -8.96 -7.34 6.14
N GLU A 120 -8.47 -8.50 5.71
CA GLU A 120 -7.92 -9.53 6.62
C GLU A 120 -6.71 -9.04 7.46
N LEU A 121 -6.04 -7.96 7.06
CA LEU A 121 -5.01 -7.30 7.87
C LEU A 121 -5.56 -6.55 9.10
N PHE A 122 -6.87 -6.28 9.12
CA PHE A 122 -7.59 -5.52 10.15
C PHE A 122 -8.75 -6.32 10.76
N ALA A 123 -8.97 -7.56 10.35
CA ALA A 123 -10.12 -8.38 10.76
C ALA A 123 -10.18 -8.70 12.27
N GLY A 124 -9.07 -8.52 13.00
CA GLY A 124 -9.05 -8.59 14.47
C GLY A 124 -9.58 -7.32 15.15
N ASP A 125 -9.78 -6.22 14.41
CA ASP A 125 -10.38 -4.99 14.92
C ASP A 125 -11.90 -5.04 14.79
N GLY A 126 -12.58 -5.32 15.91
CA GLY A 126 -14.05 -5.40 15.95
C GLY A 126 -14.78 -4.10 15.61
N ARG A 127 -14.07 -2.96 15.47
CA ARG A 127 -14.64 -1.68 15.02
C ARG A 127 -14.63 -1.51 13.50
N VAL A 128 -13.99 -2.40 12.73
CA VAL A 128 -13.82 -2.26 11.28
C VAL A 128 -14.60 -3.35 10.54
N GLY A 129 -15.76 -2.97 9.99
CA GLY A 129 -16.53 -3.79 9.06
C GLY A 129 -15.86 -3.90 7.67
N HIS A 130 -16.42 -4.75 6.82
CA HIS A 130 -15.92 -4.99 5.46
C HIS A 130 -17.03 -4.79 4.43
N LEU A 131 -16.78 -3.92 3.45
CA LEU A 131 -17.53 -3.88 2.20
C LEU A 131 -16.66 -4.53 1.11
N PRO A 132 -16.99 -5.75 0.65
CA PRO A 132 -16.19 -6.45 -0.36
C PRO A 132 -16.20 -5.72 -1.70
N VAL A 133 -15.01 -5.36 -2.19
CA VAL A 133 -14.81 -4.82 -3.54
C VAL A 133 -13.83 -5.70 -4.28
N VAL A 134 -14.31 -6.40 -5.32
CA VAL A 134 -13.47 -7.23 -6.19
C VAL A 134 -12.87 -6.33 -7.27
N PHE A 135 -11.75 -5.69 -6.96
CA PHE A 135 -11.09 -4.80 -7.90
C PHE A 135 -10.43 -5.60 -9.04
N PRO A 136 -10.86 -5.44 -10.31
CA PRO A 136 -10.37 -6.25 -11.40
C PRO A 136 -8.95 -5.82 -11.80
N ARG A 137 -8.07 -6.81 -12.03
CA ARG A 137 -6.76 -6.61 -12.68
C ARG A 137 -6.91 -6.57 -14.22
N ALA A 138 -7.93 -5.87 -14.71
CA ALA A 138 -8.30 -5.78 -16.12
C ALA A 138 -8.17 -4.35 -16.66
N GLY A 139 -8.77 -4.07 -17.82
CA GLY A 139 -8.80 -2.75 -18.44
C GLY A 139 -9.66 -1.75 -17.67
N LEU A 140 -9.68 -0.50 -18.16
CA LEU A 140 -10.36 0.59 -17.47
C LEU A 140 -11.88 0.35 -17.44
N ARG A 141 -12.43 -0.22 -18.52
CA ARG A 141 -13.87 -0.51 -18.62
C ARG A 141 -14.36 -1.43 -17.50
N GLU A 142 -13.64 -2.52 -17.23
CA GLU A 142 -14.00 -3.44 -16.15
C GLU A 142 -13.84 -2.79 -14.77
N GLN A 143 -12.81 -1.95 -14.59
CA GLN A 143 -12.64 -1.21 -13.33
C GLN A 143 -13.80 -0.23 -13.10
N LEU A 144 -14.26 0.46 -14.15
CA LEU A 144 -15.36 1.42 -14.09
C LEU A 144 -16.74 0.77 -13.96
N ALA A 145 -16.89 -0.49 -14.37
CA ALA A 145 -18.14 -1.24 -14.19
C ALA A 145 -18.55 -1.40 -12.72
N LEU A 146 -17.61 -1.24 -11.77
CA LEU A 146 -17.90 -1.25 -10.34
C LEU A 146 -18.58 0.03 -9.84
N TRP A 147 -18.48 1.13 -10.58
CA TRP A 147 -18.85 2.46 -10.12
C TRP A 147 -20.34 2.58 -9.68
N PRO A 148 -21.33 2.07 -10.44
CA PRO A 148 -22.74 2.17 -10.03
C PRO A 148 -23.03 1.46 -8.70
N GLN A 149 -22.49 0.24 -8.53
CA GLN A 149 -22.68 -0.54 -7.30
C GLN A 149 -21.98 0.11 -6.10
N LEU A 150 -20.81 0.74 -6.32
CA LEU A 150 -20.13 1.50 -5.28
C LEU A 150 -20.93 2.72 -4.87
N CYS A 151 -21.48 3.49 -5.81
CA CYS A 151 -22.36 4.61 -5.52
C CYS A 151 -23.55 4.18 -4.67
N GLU A 152 -24.21 3.08 -5.02
CA GLU A 152 -25.33 2.53 -4.24
C GLU A 152 -24.90 2.13 -2.83
N SER A 153 -23.82 1.36 -2.70
CA SER A 153 -23.35 0.83 -1.41
C SER A 153 -22.88 1.92 -0.44
N LEU A 154 -22.32 3.02 -0.98
CA LEU A 154 -21.81 4.15 -0.20
C LEU A 154 -22.88 5.21 0.10
N SER A 155 -24.03 5.16 -0.58
CA SER A 155 -25.14 6.11 -0.43
C SER A 155 -26.02 5.79 0.78
N THR A 156 -25.44 5.86 1.98
CA THR A 156 -26.18 5.78 3.24
C THR A 156 -26.38 7.16 3.87
N PRO A 157 -27.46 7.40 4.65
CA PRO A 157 -27.68 8.69 5.29
C PRO A 157 -26.52 9.09 6.21
N ASP A 158 -26.03 10.33 6.07
CA ASP A 158 -24.88 10.86 6.82
C ASP A 158 -23.58 10.04 6.67
N ALA A 159 -23.42 9.37 5.52
CA ALA A 159 -22.17 8.70 5.19
C ALA A 159 -21.07 9.71 4.86
N ILE A 160 -19.84 9.37 5.21
CA ILE A 160 -18.64 9.98 4.62
C ILE A 160 -17.79 8.90 3.95
N VAL A 161 -17.10 9.30 2.88
CA VAL A 161 -16.12 8.47 2.19
C VAL A 161 -14.75 9.09 2.40
N ILE A 162 -13.83 8.32 2.99
CA ILE A 162 -12.42 8.67 3.12
C ILE A 162 -11.66 7.92 2.02
N ASP A 163 -11.08 8.67 1.10
CA ASP A 163 -10.34 8.14 -0.03
C ASP A 163 -8.82 8.39 0.12
N PRO A 164 -8.02 7.37 0.46
CA PRO A 164 -6.56 7.45 0.60
C PRO A 164 -5.81 7.41 -0.75
N ASP A 165 -6.34 8.01 -1.82
CA ASP A 165 -5.80 7.92 -3.18
C ASP A 165 -5.97 6.50 -3.76
N SER A 166 -7.19 5.96 -3.65
CA SER A 166 -7.55 4.59 -4.00
C SER A 166 -7.69 4.39 -5.51
N ARG A 167 -7.22 3.24 -6.01
CA ARG A 167 -7.52 2.82 -7.40
C ARG A 167 -9.01 2.54 -7.62
N ILE A 168 -9.78 2.28 -6.57
CA ILE A 168 -11.23 2.04 -6.64
C ILE A 168 -11.96 3.29 -7.14
N SER A 169 -11.55 4.47 -6.67
CA SER A 169 -12.09 5.77 -7.11
C SER A 169 -11.38 6.34 -8.35
N GLN A 170 -10.52 5.55 -9.01
CA GLN A 170 -9.54 6.05 -10.01
C GLN A 170 -8.75 7.25 -9.49
N LEU A 171 -8.18 7.08 -8.29
CA LEU A 171 -7.35 8.07 -7.61
C LEU A 171 -8.08 9.40 -7.39
N GLY A 172 -9.33 9.32 -6.93
CA GLY A 172 -10.20 10.46 -6.60
C GLY A 172 -11.07 10.99 -7.75
N LEU A 173 -10.90 10.49 -8.98
CA LEU A 173 -11.64 10.98 -10.15
C LEU A 173 -13.11 10.60 -10.12
N LEU A 174 -13.46 9.38 -9.72
CA LEU A 174 -14.84 8.93 -9.70
C LEU A 174 -15.61 9.57 -8.54
N PRO A 175 -16.79 10.16 -8.81
CA PRO A 175 -17.66 10.67 -7.75
C PRO A 175 -18.35 9.49 -7.03
N LEU A 176 -18.18 9.39 -5.71
CA LEU A 176 -18.73 8.29 -4.89
C LEU A 176 -19.66 8.82 -3.77
N GLY A 177 -20.38 9.91 -4.04
CA GLY A 177 -21.27 10.58 -3.09
C GLY A 177 -21.18 12.10 -3.18
N ALA A 178 -21.78 12.77 -2.19
CA ALA A 178 -21.73 14.23 -2.06
C ALA A 178 -20.29 14.71 -1.83
N GLU A 179 -19.90 15.81 -2.48
CA GLU A 179 -18.51 16.31 -2.49
C GLU A 179 -18.04 16.71 -1.08
N GLU A 180 -18.92 17.35 -0.30
CA GLU A 180 -18.71 17.77 1.07
C GLU A 180 -18.59 16.60 2.08
N ARG A 181 -18.98 15.39 1.66
CA ARG A 181 -18.84 14.14 2.41
C ARG A 181 -17.71 13.26 1.88
N TYR A 182 -16.94 13.73 0.90
CA TYR A 182 -15.84 13.02 0.27
C TYR A 182 -14.49 13.59 0.69
N LEU A 183 -13.80 12.89 1.59
CA LEU A 183 -12.53 13.31 2.17
C LEU A 183 -11.37 12.65 1.41
N PHE A 184 -10.76 13.40 0.49
CA PHE A 184 -9.71 12.91 -0.38
C PHE A 184 -8.31 13.25 0.14
N PHE A 185 -7.50 12.21 0.34
CA PHE A 185 -6.07 12.32 0.61
C PHE A 185 -5.29 12.00 -0.66
N GLU A 186 -4.95 13.02 -1.46
CA GLU A 186 -4.11 12.89 -2.66
C GLU A 186 -2.65 12.60 -2.27
N SER A 187 -2.40 11.36 -1.84
CA SER A 187 -1.12 10.88 -1.30
C SER A 187 0.08 11.15 -2.21
N ARG A 188 -0.15 11.22 -3.53
CA ARG A 188 0.87 11.48 -4.56
C ARG A 188 1.43 12.89 -4.46
N ALA A 189 0.59 13.90 -4.24
CA ALA A 189 0.99 15.30 -4.24
C ALA A 189 1.06 15.93 -2.83
N TYR A 190 0.33 15.40 -1.85
CA TYR A 190 0.26 15.97 -0.51
C TYR A 190 1.65 16.12 0.12
N GLY A 191 1.87 17.23 0.82
CA GLY A 191 3.18 17.59 1.37
C GLY A 191 4.15 18.21 0.35
N GLY A 192 3.68 18.54 -0.86
CA GLY A 192 4.46 19.27 -1.87
C GLY A 192 5.72 18.49 -2.27
N LEU A 193 6.87 19.17 -2.35
CA LEU A 193 8.17 18.56 -2.66
C LEU A 193 8.90 17.98 -1.42
N GLY A 194 8.24 17.91 -0.26
CA GLY A 194 8.85 17.43 0.98
C GLY A 194 9.08 15.91 1.02
N ALA A 195 10.09 15.47 1.77
CA ALA A 195 10.55 14.07 1.88
C ALA A 195 9.78 13.19 2.89
N GLY A 196 8.58 13.58 3.32
CA GLY A 196 7.82 12.77 4.29
C GLY A 196 7.40 11.41 3.73
N SER A 197 7.49 10.37 4.54
CA SER A 197 6.98 9.04 4.20
C SER A 197 5.45 9.03 4.15
N LEU A 198 4.85 8.14 3.37
CA LEU A 198 3.39 8.05 3.22
C LEU A 198 2.64 7.92 4.57
N PRO A 199 3.08 7.13 5.57
CA PRO A 199 2.44 7.12 6.88
C PRO A 199 2.49 8.47 7.60
N GLU A 200 3.57 9.23 7.48
CA GLU A 200 3.70 10.57 8.08
C GLU A 200 2.80 11.58 7.36
N LEU A 201 2.72 11.51 6.03
CA LEU A 201 1.81 12.35 5.25
C LEU A 201 0.35 12.06 5.60
N ALA A 202 -0.02 10.78 5.69
CA ALA A 202 -1.36 10.36 6.07
C ALA A 202 -1.71 10.86 7.47
N ARG A 203 -0.78 10.80 8.42
CA ARG A 203 -0.96 11.37 9.77
C ARG A 203 -1.15 12.88 9.74
N ARG A 204 -0.33 13.61 8.98
CA ARG A 204 -0.49 15.07 8.82
C ARG A 204 -1.82 15.45 8.19
N TRP A 205 -2.26 14.69 7.18
CA TRP A 205 -3.57 14.88 6.58
C TRP A 205 -4.69 14.57 7.58
N ALA A 206 -4.60 13.47 8.32
CA ALA A 206 -5.57 13.12 9.37
C ALA A 206 -5.63 14.19 10.48
N ALA A 207 -4.51 14.81 10.84
CA ALA A 207 -4.46 15.92 11.78
C ALA A 207 -5.28 17.12 11.27
N GLY A 208 -5.05 17.53 10.02
CA GLY A 208 -5.70 18.71 9.43
C GLY A 208 -7.16 18.48 9.03
N THR A 209 -7.51 17.28 8.58
CA THR A 209 -8.85 16.97 8.07
C THR A 209 -9.76 16.35 9.11
N LEU A 210 -9.25 15.46 9.96
CA LEU A 210 -10.05 14.72 10.95
C LEU A 210 -9.80 15.20 12.39
N GLY A 211 -8.85 16.12 12.63
CA GLY A 211 -8.51 16.58 13.97
C GLY A 211 -7.81 15.53 14.83
N VAL A 212 -7.17 14.52 14.21
CA VAL A 212 -6.48 13.43 14.92
C VAL A 212 -4.97 13.47 14.62
N PRO A 213 -4.16 14.16 15.44
CA PRO A 213 -2.75 14.45 15.11
C PRO A 213 -1.80 13.26 15.28
N ASP A 214 -2.17 12.27 16.07
CA ASP A 214 -1.35 11.14 16.48
C ASP A 214 -1.85 9.81 15.91
N ALA A 215 -2.65 9.86 14.83
CA ALA A 215 -3.03 8.67 14.08
C ALA A 215 -1.80 7.92 13.58
N ARG A 216 -1.83 6.59 13.66
CA ARG A 216 -0.66 5.75 13.38
C ARG A 216 -1.00 4.55 12.50
N PRO A 217 -0.01 4.04 11.73
CA PRO A 217 -0.22 2.80 11.01
C PRO A 217 -0.39 1.66 12.02
N TYR A 218 -1.28 0.72 11.70
CA TYR A 218 -1.53 -0.45 12.54
C TYR A 218 -1.95 -1.65 11.68
N VAL A 219 -1.93 -2.83 12.28
CA VAL A 219 -2.64 -4.03 11.82
C VAL A 219 -3.39 -4.62 13.01
N ALA A 220 -4.49 -5.32 12.74
CA ALA A 220 -5.25 -6.05 13.74
C ALA A 220 -5.62 -7.41 13.16
N LEU A 221 -4.85 -8.43 13.54
CA LEU A 221 -4.87 -9.72 12.89
C LEU A 221 -5.75 -10.69 13.68
N ALA A 222 -6.60 -11.46 13.00
CA ALA A 222 -7.45 -12.47 13.65
C ALA A 222 -6.69 -13.76 14.00
N GLY A 223 -5.55 -14.02 13.36
CA GLY A 223 -4.75 -15.23 13.56
C GLY A 223 -3.69 -15.10 14.67
N SER A 224 -3.31 -16.22 15.28
CA SER A 224 -2.22 -16.31 16.25
C SER A 224 -0.88 -16.61 15.57
N ALA A 225 0.19 -16.04 16.10
CA ALA A 225 1.54 -16.32 15.64
C ALA A 225 2.09 -17.69 16.10
N PRO A 226 3.15 -18.21 15.45
CA PRO A 226 3.77 -19.48 15.84
C PRO A 226 4.51 -19.38 17.19
N ALA A 227 4.04 -20.13 18.19
CA ALA A 227 4.69 -20.20 19.51
C ALA A 227 6.12 -20.78 19.43
N GLY A 228 7.01 -20.30 20.31
CA GLY A 228 8.35 -20.86 20.49
C GLY A 228 9.24 -19.98 21.37
N ARG A 229 10.26 -20.60 21.99
CA ARG A 229 11.15 -19.93 22.96
C ARG A 229 12.39 -19.30 22.33
N ARG A 230 12.76 -19.69 21.10
CA ARG A 230 13.88 -19.10 20.36
C ARG A 230 13.42 -17.87 19.58
N PRO A 231 14.33 -16.89 19.38
CA PRO A 231 14.04 -15.72 18.54
C PRO A 231 13.46 -16.11 17.19
N LEU A 232 12.57 -15.29 16.65
CA LEU A 232 11.88 -15.48 15.39
C LEU A 232 12.30 -14.39 14.41
N ILE A 233 12.85 -14.81 13.27
CA ILE A 233 13.14 -13.94 12.13
C ILE A 233 12.12 -14.25 11.04
N SER A 234 11.37 -13.23 10.62
CA SER A 234 10.51 -13.33 9.44
C SER A 234 11.22 -12.74 8.21
N VAL A 235 11.08 -13.42 7.08
CA VAL A 235 11.71 -13.04 5.81
C VAL A 235 10.66 -12.92 4.72
N SER A 236 10.69 -11.86 3.90
CA SER A 236 9.86 -11.78 2.69
C SER A 236 10.67 -11.27 1.51
N LEU A 237 10.83 -12.15 0.52
CA LEU A 237 11.60 -11.89 -0.70
C LEU A 237 10.70 -11.74 -1.93
N GLY A 238 9.40 -11.49 -1.72
CA GLY A 238 8.45 -11.18 -2.78
C GLY A 238 8.71 -9.78 -3.35
N VAL A 239 8.57 -9.65 -4.67
CA VAL A 239 8.80 -8.38 -5.40
C VAL A 239 7.53 -7.83 -6.05
N GLY A 240 6.41 -8.54 -5.90
CA GLY A 240 5.09 -8.06 -6.30
C GLY A 240 5.00 -7.84 -7.81
N GLU A 241 5.52 -8.80 -8.58
CA GLU A 241 5.58 -8.76 -10.05
C GLU A 241 6.49 -7.65 -10.63
N ASN A 242 7.35 -7.03 -9.81
CA ASN A 242 8.35 -6.06 -10.26
C ASN A 242 9.80 -6.59 -10.08
N PRO A 243 10.39 -7.22 -11.11
CA PRO A 243 11.74 -7.75 -11.06
C PRO A 243 12.83 -6.71 -10.72
N ALA A 244 12.60 -5.41 -10.98
CA ALA A 244 13.57 -4.37 -10.69
C ALA A 244 13.81 -4.16 -9.18
N LYS A 245 12.88 -4.61 -8.32
CA LYS A 245 13.06 -4.60 -6.86
C LYS A 245 13.98 -5.71 -6.37
N ARG A 246 14.24 -6.72 -7.20
CA ARG A 246 14.99 -7.91 -6.82
C ARG A 246 16.50 -7.64 -6.91
N ILE A 247 17.26 -8.16 -5.96
CA ILE A 247 18.71 -8.27 -6.09
C ILE A 247 19.05 -9.57 -6.85
N PRO A 248 19.95 -9.53 -7.84
CA PRO A 248 20.36 -10.71 -8.58
C PRO A 248 20.90 -11.84 -7.69
N ASP A 249 20.84 -13.06 -8.20
CA ASP A 249 21.47 -14.21 -7.56
C ASP A 249 22.99 -14.00 -7.44
N PRO A 250 23.62 -14.53 -6.38
CA PRO A 250 23.10 -15.47 -5.38
C PRO A 250 22.52 -14.86 -4.10
N PHE A 251 22.23 -13.54 -4.07
CA PHE A 251 21.90 -12.76 -2.87
C PHE A 251 20.92 -13.45 -1.91
N GLU A 252 19.78 -13.90 -2.41
CA GLU A 252 18.68 -14.43 -1.58
C GLU A 252 19.07 -15.71 -0.84
N ARG A 253 19.79 -16.61 -1.52
CA ARG A 253 20.27 -17.85 -0.91
C ARG A 253 21.36 -17.57 0.12
N GLU A 254 22.29 -16.66 -0.19
CA GLU A 254 23.37 -16.30 0.73
C GLU A 254 22.85 -15.57 1.98
N LEU A 255 21.85 -14.71 1.84
CA LEU A 255 21.15 -14.09 2.97
C LEU A 255 20.51 -15.14 3.87
N LEU A 256 19.74 -16.08 3.30
CA LEU A 256 19.09 -17.14 4.07
C LEU A 256 20.10 -18.07 4.75
N GLN A 257 21.23 -18.38 4.10
CA GLN A 257 22.33 -19.13 4.70
C GLN A 257 22.95 -18.39 5.89
N ALA A 258 23.17 -17.08 5.78
CA ALA A 258 23.72 -16.27 6.86
C ALA A 258 22.74 -16.19 8.05
N LEU A 259 21.46 -16.00 7.79
CA LEU A 259 20.42 -16.02 8.83
C LEU A 259 20.31 -17.40 9.50
N ALA A 260 20.37 -18.49 8.74
CA ALA A 260 20.24 -19.86 9.26
C ALA A 260 21.39 -20.29 10.18
N ARG A 261 22.52 -19.58 10.18
CA ARG A 261 23.64 -19.78 11.13
C ARG A 261 23.38 -19.15 12.50
N ARG A 262 22.39 -18.25 12.61
CA ARG A 262 21.98 -17.64 13.89
C ARG A 262 21.12 -18.62 14.67
N ASP A 263 21.15 -18.57 16.01
CA ASP A 263 20.27 -19.37 16.86
C ASP A 263 18.84 -18.78 16.89
N ALA A 264 18.17 -18.80 15.74
CA ALA A 264 16.83 -18.28 15.54
C ALA A 264 15.97 -19.22 14.70
N ARG A 265 14.66 -19.15 14.89
CA ARG A 265 13.67 -19.73 13.99
C ARG A 265 13.49 -18.79 12.81
N ILE A 266 13.48 -19.31 11.59
CA ILE A 266 13.26 -18.49 10.39
C ILE A 266 11.97 -18.91 9.70
N TRP A 267 11.11 -17.94 9.44
CA TRP A 267 9.91 -18.12 8.62
C TRP A 267 10.00 -17.21 7.40
N ILE A 268 9.84 -17.77 6.20
CA ILE A 268 9.84 -17.01 4.94
C ILE A 268 8.46 -17.04 4.31
N ASP A 269 8.00 -15.90 3.80
CA ASP A 269 6.82 -15.84 2.94
C ASP A 269 7.14 -16.53 1.60
N ARG A 270 6.41 -17.60 1.27
CA ARG A 270 6.54 -18.27 -0.02
C ARG A 270 5.94 -17.45 -1.17
N GLY A 271 5.11 -16.45 -0.86
CA GLY A 271 4.43 -15.63 -1.85
C GLY A 271 3.22 -16.34 -2.49
N PRO A 272 2.58 -15.69 -3.48
CA PRO A 272 1.29 -16.12 -4.02
C PRO A 272 1.35 -17.34 -4.95
N GLY A 273 2.54 -17.84 -5.28
CA GLY A 273 2.76 -18.94 -6.23
C GLY A 273 3.66 -18.54 -7.41
N GLY A 274 3.76 -19.42 -8.41
CA GLY A 274 4.52 -19.16 -9.64
C GLY A 274 6.04 -19.06 -9.43
N GLU A 275 6.67 -18.12 -10.12
CA GLU A 275 8.13 -17.92 -10.06
C GLU A 275 8.60 -17.58 -8.64
N GLU A 276 7.91 -16.68 -7.93
CA GLU A 276 8.32 -16.24 -6.60
C GLU A 276 8.36 -17.42 -5.62
N ALA A 277 7.34 -18.28 -5.65
CA ALA A 277 7.31 -19.47 -4.82
C ALA A 277 8.41 -20.47 -5.18
N ALA A 278 8.61 -20.73 -6.48
CA ALA A 278 9.67 -21.63 -6.93
C ALA A 278 11.07 -21.11 -6.56
N ARG A 279 11.27 -19.79 -6.57
CA ARG A 279 12.50 -19.13 -6.14
C ARG A 279 12.75 -19.27 -4.65
N VAL A 280 11.73 -19.04 -3.82
CA VAL A 280 11.81 -19.29 -2.38
C VAL A 280 12.16 -20.75 -2.09
N ASP A 281 11.47 -21.69 -2.75
CA ASP A 281 11.70 -23.14 -2.56
C ASP A 281 13.17 -23.54 -2.88
N ARG A 282 13.74 -23.01 -3.97
CA ARG A 282 15.18 -23.22 -4.30
C ARG A 282 16.12 -22.56 -3.31
N ALA A 283 15.78 -21.37 -2.81
CA ALA A 283 16.64 -20.61 -1.91
C ALA A 283 16.73 -21.25 -0.51
N ILE A 284 15.67 -21.91 -0.04
CA ILE A 284 15.64 -22.58 1.27
C ILE A 284 16.11 -24.03 1.25
N GLU A 285 16.37 -24.63 0.08
CA GLU A 285 16.76 -26.03 -0.04
C GLU A 285 18.02 -26.35 0.79
N GLY A 286 17.88 -27.31 1.72
CA GLY A 286 18.93 -27.73 2.65
C GLY A 286 19.11 -26.82 3.87
N LEU A 287 18.27 -25.79 4.05
CA LEU A 287 18.32 -24.88 5.20
C LEU A 287 17.18 -25.17 6.18
N ASN A 288 17.43 -24.91 7.48
CA ASN A 288 16.39 -24.98 8.52
C ASN A 288 15.51 -23.72 8.50
N VAL A 289 14.78 -23.51 7.41
CA VAL A 289 13.88 -22.37 7.18
C VAL A 289 12.47 -22.90 6.89
N ARG A 290 11.46 -22.33 7.56
CA ARG A 290 10.07 -22.72 7.34
C ARG A 290 9.40 -21.78 6.33
N ALA A 291 8.82 -22.32 5.27
CA ALA A 291 8.03 -21.55 4.33
C ALA A 291 6.59 -21.38 4.85
N TRP A 292 6.09 -20.15 4.88
CA TRP A 292 4.67 -19.84 5.04
C TRP A 292 3.96 -20.03 3.71
N ASN A 293 2.91 -20.86 3.70
CA ASN A 293 2.05 -21.06 2.55
C ASN A 293 0.59 -20.80 2.95
N GLY A 294 0.06 -19.64 2.59
CA GLY A 294 -1.29 -19.23 2.95
C GLY A 294 -1.53 -17.74 2.73
N PRO A 295 -2.69 -17.22 3.16
CA PRO A 295 -3.00 -15.80 3.07
C PRO A 295 -1.93 -14.93 3.75
N PHE A 296 -1.64 -13.77 3.17
CA PHE A 296 -0.64 -12.85 3.69
C PHE A 296 -0.96 -12.36 5.11
N ALA A 297 -2.24 -12.23 5.48
CA ALA A 297 -2.62 -11.85 6.84
C ALA A 297 -2.09 -12.82 7.91
N GLY A 298 -1.96 -14.12 7.59
CA GLY A 298 -1.33 -15.07 8.51
C GLY A 298 0.19 -14.88 8.59
N PHE A 299 0.85 -14.55 7.47
CA PHE A 299 2.27 -14.17 7.51
C PHE A 299 2.49 -12.86 8.28
N ALA A 300 1.58 -11.90 8.16
CA ALA A 300 1.61 -10.66 8.95
C ALA A 300 1.58 -10.96 10.46
N ALA A 301 0.92 -12.04 10.90
CA ALA A 301 0.93 -12.46 12.30
C ALA A 301 2.29 -13.02 12.72
N VAL A 302 2.99 -13.71 11.80
CA VAL A 302 4.39 -14.12 12.00
C VAL A 302 5.29 -12.89 12.15
N ILE A 303 5.14 -11.88 11.27
CA ILE A 303 5.90 -10.62 11.36
C ILE A 303 5.66 -9.94 12.70
N ALA A 304 4.40 -9.79 13.12
CA ALA A 304 4.03 -9.12 14.37
C ALA A 304 4.63 -9.77 15.62
N ALA A 305 4.91 -11.08 15.57
CA ALA A 305 5.54 -11.83 16.67
C ALA A 305 7.05 -12.07 16.46
N SER A 306 7.64 -11.52 15.40
CA SER A 306 9.07 -11.68 15.12
C SER A 306 9.90 -10.70 15.94
N ASP A 307 11.11 -11.12 16.28
CA ASP A 307 12.15 -10.27 16.87
C ASP A 307 12.87 -9.44 15.79
N LEU A 308 12.81 -9.90 14.54
CA LEU A 308 13.32 -9.20 13.37
C LEU A 308 12.54 -9.56 12.09
N TYR A 309 12.29 -8.56 11.26
CA TYR A 309 11.85 -8.73 9.87
C TYR A 309 12.99 -8.37 8.89
N VAL A 310 13.21 -9.18 7.86
CA VAL A 310 14.13 -8.88 6.76
C VAL A 310 13.42 -9.07 5.42
N GLY A 311 13.49 -8.11 4.51
CA GLY A 311 12.87 -8.29 3.20
C GLY A 311 13.03 -7.15 2.23
N TYR A 312 12.50 -7.32 1.02
CA TYR A 312 12.44 -6.25 0.02
C TYR A 312 11.39 -5.18 0.38
N ASP A 313 11.43 -4.07 -0.36
CA ASP A 313 10.36 -3.07 -0.42
C ASP A 313 9.01 -3.68 -0.86
N SER A 314 8.29 -4.23 0.11
CA SER A 314 7.06 -5.00 -0.04
C SER A 314 6.09 -4.72 1.13
N ALA A 315 4.94 -5.40 1.16
CA ALA A 315 3.96 -5.22 2.23
C ALA A 315 4.51 -5.55 3.64
N GLY A 316 5.46 -6.50 3.74
CA GLY A 316 5.96 -6.97 5.03
C GLY A 316 6.68 -5.90 5.85
N GLN A 317 7.45 -5.00 5.20
CA GLN A 317 8.14 -3.91 5.90
C GLN A 317 7.15 -2.98 6.62
N HIS A 318 5.97 -2.74 6.01
CA HIS A 318 4.97 -1.84 6.57
C HIS A 318 4.24 -2.50 7.73
N VAL A 319 4.00 -3.81 7.65
CA VAL A 319 3.51 -4.60 8.80
C VAL A 319 4.51 -4.54 9.95
N ALA A 320 5.79 -4.80 9.69
CA ALA A 320 6.83 -4.74 10.72
C ALA A 320 6.89 -3.36 11.38
N ALA A 321 6.91 -2.29 10.57
CA ALA A 321 6.90 -0.91 11.07
C ALA A 321 5.65 -0.59 11.91
N ALA A 322 4.47 -1.03 11.47
CA ALA A 322 3.21 -0.83 12.18
C ALA A 322 3.17 -1.57 13.53
N CYS A 323 3.72 -2.78 13.59
CA CYS A 323 3.82 -3.58 14.81
C CYS A 323 4.95 -3.11 15.75
N GLY A 324 5.90 -2.33 15.24
CA GLY A 324 7.13 -1.99 15.98
C GLY A 324 8.18 -3.11 15.98
N THR A 325 8.00 -4.13 15.15
CA THR A 325 8.99 -5.18 14.91
C THR A 325 10.25 -4.54 14.29
N PRO A 326 11.44 -4.76 14.87
CA PRO A 326 12.68 -4.33 14.25
C PRO A 326 12.80 -4.85 12.81
N LEU A 327 13.28 -4.02 11.88
CA LEU A 327 13.28 -4.38 10.46
C LEU A 327 14.54 -3.95 9.72
N VAL A 328 14.95 -4.79 8.77
CA VAL A 328 15.87 -4.44 7.68
C VAL A 328 15.14 -4.57 6.35
N SER A 329 14.98 -3.46 5.63
CA SER A 329 14.38 -3.44 4.30
C SER A 329 15.42 -3.18 3.21
N VAL A 330 15.39 -3.96 2.14
CA VAL A 330 16.22 -3.78 0.95
C VAL A 330 15.39 -3.09 -0.13
N PHE A 331 15.79 -1.88 -0.48
CA PHE A 331 15.03 -1.00 -1.34
C PHE A 331 15.78 -0.77 -2.66
N ALA A 332 15.40 -1.53 -3.69
CA ALA A 332 15.93 -1.41 -5.06
C ALA A 332 14.82 -1.06 -6.05
N GLY A 333 15.20 -0.61 -7.25
CA GLY A 333 14.27 -0.45 -8.38
C GLY A 333 13.19 0.63 -8.20
N PHE A 334 13.39 1.58 -7.29
CA PHE A 334 12.47 2.71 -7.12
C PHE A 334 12.50 3.63 -8.34
N ARG A 335 11.32 4.13 -8.76
CA ARG A 335 11.16 4.95 -9.98
C ARG A 335 11.77 6.35 -9.87
N SER A 336 11.86 6.89 -8.66
CA SER A 336 12.41 8.20 -8.37
C SER A 336 12.95 8.24 -6.93
N PRO A 337 13.89 9.14 -6.60
CA PRO A 337 14.32 9.36 -5.21
C PRO A 337 13.14 9.65 -4.27
N ARG A 338 12.09 10.28 -4.80
CA ARG A 338 10.88 10.58 -4.04
C ARG A 338 10.04 9.34 -3.77
N ALA A 339 9.94 8.40 -4.71
CA ALA A 339 9.27 7.12 -4.50
C ALA A 339 9.92 6.34 -3.36
N PHE A 340 11.27 6.37 -3.26
CA PHE A 340 11.99 5.83 -2.12
C PHE A 340 11.52 6.49 -0.81
N GLU A 341 11.61 7.82 -0.67
CA GLU A 341 11.20 8.50 0.56
C GLU A 341 9.74 8.23 0.96
N ARG A 342 8.84 8.17 -0.03
CA ARG A 342 7.40 7.94 0.18
C ARG A 342 7.11 6.54 0.73
N TRP A 343 7.81 5.53 0.26
CA TRP A 343 7.58 4.14 0.66
C TRP A 343 8.50 3.64 1.77
N ARG A 344 9.42 4.48 2.27
CA ARG A 344 10.19 4.12 3.46
C ARG A 344 9.27 3.72 4.61
N PRO A 345 9.57 2.61 5.31
CA PRO A 345 8.81 2.20 6.47
C PRO A 345 8.98 3.24 7.59
N SER A 346 7.89 3.60 8.25
CA SER A 346 7.88 4.54 9.38
C SER A 346 7.05 3.92 10.52
N GLY A 347 7.67 3.80 11.68
CA GLY A 347 7.14 3.07 12.83
C GLY A 347 7.93 3.35 14.10
N ARG A 348 7.52 2.76 15.23
CA ARG A 348 8.20 2.94 16.53
C ARG A 348 9.43 2.04 16.72
N GLY A 349 9.50 0.94 15.97
CA GLY A 349 10.60 -0.02 16.02
C GLY A 349 11.84 0.49 15.29
N ALA A 350 12.99 -0.15 15.57
CA ALA A 350 14.22 0.12 14.83
C ALA A 350 14.04 -0.28 13.36
N ALA A 351 14.37 0.63 12.43
CA ALA A 351 14.26 0.39 11.00
C ALA A 351 15.55 0.77 10.30
N GLN A 352 16.18 -0.19 9.65
CA GLN A 352 17.31 0.01 8.74
C GLN A 352 16.81 -0.19 7.31
N VAL A 353 17.09 0.77 6.43
CA VAL A 353 16.71 0.69 5.02
C VAL A 353 17.98 0.73 4.18
N VAL A 354 18.30 -0.37 3.54
CA VAL A 354 19.41 -0.49 2.59
C VAL A 354 18.91 0.04 1.24
N ARG A 355 19.29 1.27 0.91
CA ARG A 355 18.97 1.90 -0.38
C ARG A 355 19.94 1.39 -1.44
N VAL A 356 19.42 0.70 -2.45
CA VAL A 356 20.22 0.05 -3.49
C VAL A 356 20.12 0.83 -4.80
N GLU A 357 21.19 1.55 -5.14
CA GLU A 357 21.37 2.19 -6.46
C GLU A 357 22.02 1.24 -7.46
N HIS A 358 22.92 0.37 -6.98
CA HIS A 358 23.64 -0.63 -7.77
C HIS A 358 23.42 -2.00 -7.14
N PRO A 359 22.67 -2.90 -7.80
CA PRO A 359 22.27 -4.18 -7.20
C PRO A 359 23.38 -5.24 -7.33
N ASP A 360 24.59 -4.93 -6.87
CA ASP A 360 25.65 -5.94 -6.74
C ASP A 360 25.30 -6.89 -5.57
N PRO A 361 25.14 -8.20 -5.81
CA PRO A 361 24.70 -9.13 -4.77
C PRO A 361 25.61 -9.18 -3.54
N ARG A 362 26.93 -9.04 -3.71
CA ARG A 362 27.90 -9.16 -2.60
C ARG A 362 27.91 -7.91 -1.75
N GLU A 363 27.94 -6.75 -2.38
CA GLU A 363 27.91 -5.46 -1.69
C GLU A 363 26.60 -5.28 -0.93
N VAL A 364 25.46 -5.59 -1.57
CA VAL A 364 24.14 -5.49 -0.92
C VAL A 364 24.01 -6.49 0.23
N LEU A 365 24.51 -7.72 0.08
CA LEU A 365 24.53 -8.70 1.18
C LEU A 365 25.34 -8.18 2.37
N ALA A 366 26.53 -7.62 2.15
CA ALA A 366 27.35 -7.08 3.23
C ALA A 366 26.63 -5.96 3.99
N GLN A 367 26.01 -5.02 3.28
CA GLN A 367 25.22 -3.93 3.88
C GLN A 367 24.01 -4.45 4.67
N VAL A 368 23.32 -5.47 4.15
CA VAL A 368 22.19 -6.08 4.84
C VAL A 368 22.62 -6.77 6.13
N LEU A 369 23.72 -7.52 6.11
CA LEU A 369 24.23 -8.19 7.31
C LEU A 369 24.70 -7.18 8.37
N GLU A 370 25.37 -6.11 7.95
CA GLU A 370 25.75 -5.01 8.85
C GLU A 370 24.51 -4.33 9.46
N ALA A 371 23.49 -4.06 8.64
CA ALA A 371 22.22 -3.51 9.12
C ALA A 371 21.51 -4.43 10.12
N ILE A 372 21.57 -5.75 9.90
CA ILE A 372 21.03 -6.74 10.84
C ILE A 372 21.82 -6.71 12.15
N ASP A 373 23.15 -6.65 12.12
CA ASP A 373 23.99 -6.63 13.33
C ASP A 373 23.81 -5.34 14.16
N ASN A 374 23.45 -4.23 13.50
CA ASN A 374 23.08 -2.99 14.18
C ASN A 374 21.72 -3.09 14.92
N ILE A 375 20.86 -4.04 14.55
CA ILE A 375 19.63 -4.37 15.28
C ILE A 375 19.97 -5.47 16.29
N ARG A 376 20.18 -5.09 17.55
CA ARG A 376 20.43 -6.05 18.62
C ARG A 376 19.23 -6.99 18.77
N LEU A 377 19.41 -8.25 18.34
CA LEU A 377 18.49 -9.37 18.53
C LEU A 377 18.50 -9.90 19.96
#